data_AF-A0A7V9CPV2-F1
#
_entry.id   AF-A0A7V9CPV2-F1
#
_cell.length_a   1.000
_cell.length_b   1.000
_cell.length_c   1.000
_cell.angle_alpha   90.00
_cell.angle_beta   90.00
_cell.angle_gamma   90.00
#
_symmetry.space_group_name_H-M   'P 1'
#
loop_
_entity.id
_entity.type
_entity.pdbx_description
1 polymer ?
#
loop_
_entity_poly.entity_id
_entity_poly.type
_entity_poly.pdbx_seq_one_letter_code
_entity_poly.pdbx_strand_id
1 'polypeptide(L)'
;VLDQNGCQYKPHVMGIMVGQTYKILNSDGVLHNVHTLPKINPAFNKGMPATVKEATTSFGKPEAVFHIKCDVHPWMSAYVAVYTHPFFSVTATDGKFTIAGLDPGTYEITAWHEKLGTQTASVTVGGSDTKTQNFKFTVPAKK
;
A
#
# COMPACT_ATOMS: atom_id res chain seq x y z
N VAL A 1 -1.67 -9.51 3.69
CA VAL A 1 -2.78 -9.56 4.68
C VAL A 1 -3.05 -8.15 5.12
N LEU A 2 -4.32 -7.75 5.26
CA LEU A 2 -4.78 -6.49 5.85
C LEU A 2 -5.59 -6.82 7.10
N ASP A 3 -5.08 -6.49 8.28
CA ASP A 3 -5.67 -6.86 9.57
C ASP A 3 -6.27 -5.63 10.28
N GLN A 4 -7.47 -5.80 10.83
CA GLN A 4 -8.14 -4.84 11.71
C GLN A 4 -7.79 -5.20 13.15
N ASN A 5 -6.82 -4.48 13.72
CA ASN A 5 -6.18 -4.83 14.99
C ASN A 5 -5.67 -3.59 15.73
N GLY A 6 -6.17 -3.39 16.95
CA GLY A 6 -6.00 -2.19 17.75
C GLY A 6 -6.80 -1.00 17.22
N CYS A 7 -7.98 -1.25 16.61
CA CYS A 7 -8.76 -0.27 15.86
C CYS A 7 -7.90 0.48 14.83
N GLN A 8 -7.05 -0.27 14.13
CA GLN A 8 -6.16 0.19 13.06
C GLN A 8 -6.09 -0.86 11.96
N TYR A 9 -5.78 -0.43 10.73
CA TYR A 9 -5.41 -1.33 9.66
C TYR A 9 -3.92 -1.61 9.68
N LYS A 10 -3.55 -2.89 9.58
CA LYS A 10 -2.16 -3.34 9.53
C LYS A 10 -1.92 -4.25 8.32
N PRO A 11 -0.95 -3.94 7.45
CA PRO A 11 -0.13 -2.73 7.43
C PRO A 11 -0.92 -1.47 7.02
N HIS A 12 -0.38 -0.28 7.31
CA HIS A 12 -0.95 1.01 6.89
C HIS A 12 -0.83 1.23 5.37
N VAL A 13 0.26 0.76 4.76
CA VAL A 13 0.49 0.83 3.31
C VAL A 13 0.86 -0.56 2.82
N MET A 14 0.32 -0.96 1.68
CA MET A 14 0.69 -2.21 1.01
C MET A 14 0.74 -2.06 -0.51
N GLY A 15 1.64 -2.81 -1.15
CA GLY A 15 1.57 -3.09 -2.59
C GLY A 15 1.09 -4.52 -2.80
N ILE A 16 0.28 -4.75 -3.83
CA ILE A 16 -0.09 -6.09 -4.28
C ILE A 16 0.04 -6.19 -5.80
N MET A 17 0.14 -7.40 -6.33
CA MET A 17 0.03 -7.62 -7.76
C MET A 17 -1.42 -7.78 -8.23
N VAL A 18 -1.68 -7.48 -9.50
CA VAL A 18 -2.95 -7.77 -10.16
C VAL A 18 -3.32 -9.24 -9.95
N GLY A 19 -4.56 -9.49 -9.54
CA GLY A 19 -5.09 -10.83 -9.27
C GLY A 19 -4.57 -11.46 -7.98
N GLN A 20 -3.62 -10.85 -7.26
CA GLN A 20 -3.13 -11.37 -5.99
C GLN A 20 -4.24 -11.32 -4.94
N THR A 21 -4.69 -12.50 -4.53
CA THR A 21 -5.63 -12.63 -3.41
C THR A 21 -4.95 -12.20 -2.12
N TYR A 22 -5.54 -11.23 -1.42
CA TYR A 22 -5.12 -10.86 -0.08
C TYR A 22 -6.24 -11.15 0.93
N LYS A 23 -5.81 -11.53 2.13
CA LYS A 23 -6.70 -11.77 3.28
C LYS A 23 -6.99 -10.46 3.99
N ILE A 24 -8.23 -10.30 4.42
CA ILE A 24 -8.71 -9.29 5.35
C ILE A 24 -9.02 -10.01 6.66
N LEU A 25 -8.43 -9.56 7.77
CA LEU A 25 -8.65 -10.14 9.10
C LEU A 25 -9.34 -9.15 10.03
N ASN A 26 -10.13 -9.66 10.97
CA ASN A 26 -10.65 -8.90 12.11
C ASN A 26 -10.17 -9.56 13.41
N SER A 27 -9.02 -9.09 13.89
CA SER A 27 -8.44 -9.52 15.16
C SER A 27 -8.99 -8.77 16.37
N ASP A 28 -9.61 -7.59 16.19
CA ASP A 28 -10.21 -6.81 17.27
C ASP A 28 -11.47 -7.44 17.88
N GLY A 29 -12.24 -8.18 17.08
CA GLY A 29 -13.48 -8.78 17.54
C GLY A 29 -14.60 -7.77 17.81
N VAL A 30 -14.47 -6.54 17.31
CA VAL A 30 -15.56 -5.54 17.22
C VAL A 30 -15.94 -5.31 15.76
N LEU A 31 -17.00 -4.52 15.52
CA LEU A 31 -17.45 -4.24 14.16
C LEU A 31 -16.50 -3.27 13.46
N HIS A 32 -15.99 -3.67 12.30
CA HIS A 32 -15.30 -2.82 11.36
C HIS A 32 -15.89 -2.98 9.96
N ASN A 33 -15.35 -2.26 8.99
CA ASN A 33 -15.63 -2.49 7.58
C ASN A 33 -14.45 -2.03 6.73
N VAL A 34 -14.12 -2.78 5.68
CA VAL A 34 -13.12 -2.39 4.68
C VAL A 34 -13.82 -1.71 3.51
N HIS A 35 -13.68 -0.40 3.41
CA HIS A 35 -14.22 0.40 2.32
C HIS A 35 -13.09 0.94 1.45
N THR A 36 -12.98 0.42 0.23
CA THR A 36 -11.95 0.80 -0.73
C THR A 36 -12.45 1.92 -1.63
N LEU A 37 -11.57 2.88 -1.94
CA LEU A 37 -11.88 4.04 -2.78
C LEU A 37 -10.98 4.11 -4.03
N PRO A 38 -10.93 3.05 -4.86
CA PRO A 38 -10.24 3.08 -6.14
C PRO A 38 -10.94 4.01 -7.14
N LYS A 39 -10.19 4.45 -8.15
CA LYS A 39 -10.66 5.12 -9.37
C LYS A 39 -10.85 4.15 -10.55
N ILE A 40 -10.08 3.05 -10.62
CA ILE A 40 -10.04 2.14 -11.79
C ILE A 40 -10.69 0.79 -11.48
N ASN A 41 -10.30 0.16 -10.37
CA ASN A 41 -10.92 -1.07 -9.90
C ASN A 41 -12.32 -0.79 -9.32
N PRO A 42 -13.22 -1.80 -9.25
CA PRO A 42 -14.47 -1.66 -8.54
C PRO A 42 -14.24 -1.37 -7.05
N ALA A 43 -14.84 -0.30 -6.56
CA ALA A 43 -14.91 -0.03 -5.13
C ALA A 43 -15.78 -1.09 -4.43
N PHE A 44 -15.45 -1.39 -3.18
CA PHE A 44 -16.29 -2.23 -2.33
C PHE A 44 -16.33 -1.70 -0.91
N ASN A 45 -17.40 -2.06 -0.19
CA ASN A 45 -17.54 -1.82 1.24
C ASN A 45 -17.96 -3.13 1.92
N LYS A 46 -17.03 -3.75 2.64
CA LYS A 46 -17.23 -5.06 3.28
C LYS A 46 -17.28 -4.90 4.79
N GLY A 47 -18.45 -5.12 5.38
CA GLY A 47 -18.60 -5.24 6.83
C GLY A 47 -17.84 -6.45 7.37
N MET A 48 -17.14 -6.23 8.48
CA MET A 48 -16.35 -7.22 9.22
C MET A 48 -16.80 -7.19 10.70
N PRO A 49 -18.01 -7.72 11.02
CA PRO A 49 -18.46 -7.85 12.41
C PRO A 49 -17.58 -8.84 13.18
N ALA A 50 -17.76 -8.89 14.51
CA ALA A 50 -17.03 -9.80 15.41
C ALA A 50 -17.07 -11.27 14.97
N THR A 51 -18.14 -11.69 14.28
CA THR A 51 -18.37 -13.05 13.78
C THR A 51 -17.62 -13.36 12.47
N VAL A 52 -17.18 -12.34 11.72
CA VAL A 52 -16.40 -12.50 10.49
C VAL A 52 -14.94 -12.24 10.79
N LYS A 53 -14.18 -13.32 11.01
CA LYS A 53 -12.76 -13.25 11.36
C LYS A 53 -11.84 -13.09 10.15
N GLU A 54 -12.24 -13.61 9.01
CA GLU A 54 -11.47 -13.59 7.78
C GLU A 54 -12.39 -13.36 6.57
N ALA A 55 -11.89 -12.61 5.60
CA ALA A 55 -12.42 -12.53 4.24
C ALA A 55 -11.25 -12.45 3.26
N THR A 56 -11.51 -12.67 1.97
CA THR A 56 -10.51 -12.50 0.92
C THR A 56 -11.05 -11.63 -0.20
N THR A 57 -10.15 -10.94 -0.90
CA THR A 57 -10.47 -10.18 -2.11
C THR A 57 -9.22 -10.01 -2.97
N SER A 58 -9.39 -9.47 -4.17
CA SER A 58 -8.32 -9.15 -5.11
C SER A 58 -8.73 -7.97 -6.00
N PHE A 59 -7.75 -7.40 -6.72
CA PHE A 59 -7.96 -6.35 -7.69
C PHE A 59 -7.51 -6.81 -9.07
N GLY A 60 -8.33 -6.58 -10.09
CA GLY A 60 -8.14 -7.13 -11.43
C GLY A 60 -7.40 -6.21 -12.40
N LYS A 61 -7.14 -4.96 -12.02
CA LYS A 61 -6.47 -3.95 -12.86
C LYS A 61 -5.34 -3.28 -12.08
N PRO A 62 -4.22 -2.92 -12.73
CA PRO A 62 -3.21 -2.10 -12.10
C PRO A 62 -3.77 -0.73 -11.77
N GLU A 63 -3.37 -0.19 -10.64
CA GLU A 63 -3.87 1.07 -10.13
C GLU A 63 -2.88 1.71 -9.15
N ALA A 64 -2.68 3.02 -9.31
CA ALA A 64 -1.89 3.82 -8.39
C ALA A 64 -2.50 3.79 -6.98
N VAL A 65 -1.73 4.26 -5.99
CA VAL A 65 -2.13 4.22 -4.58
C VAL A 65 -3.54 4.81 -4.36
N PHE A 66 -4.43 4.04 -3.73
CA PHE A 66 -5.76 4.48 -3.34
C PHE A 66 -6.08 4.17 -1.87
N HIS A 67 -7.05 4.91 -1.34
CA HIS A 67 -7.39 4.90 0.08
C HIS A 67 -8.35 3.75 0.43
N ILE A 68 -8.12 3.17 1.61
CA ILE A 68 -9.02 2.25 2.29
C ILE A 68 -9.39 2.91 3.62
N LYS A 69 -10.69 3.03 3.90
CA LYS A 69 -11.19 3.57 5.17
C LYS A 69 -12.08 2.58 5.89
N CYS A 70 -12.27 2.81 7.19
CA CYS A 70 -13.39 2.26 7.94
C CYS A 70 -14.45 3.36 8.09
N ASP A 71 -15.70 3.04 7.80
CA ASP A 71 -16.83 3.95 8.02
C ASP A 71 -17.30 3.95 9.49
N VAL A 72 -17.01 2.88 10.24
CA VAL A 72 -17.36 2.76 11.67
C VAL A 72 -16.36 3.51 12.57
N HIS A 73 -15.08 3.43 12.22
CA HIS A 73 -13.98 4.04 12.97
C HIS A 73 -13.23 5.02 12.06
N PRO A 74 -13.63 6.30 11.99
CA PRO A 74 -13.19 7.23 10.95
C PRO A 74 -11.68 7.52 10.92
N TRP A 75 -10.94 7.18 11.98
CA TRP A 75 -9.49 7.30 12.05
C TRP A 75 -8.75 6.13 11.38
N MET A 76 -9.42 5.00 11.14
CA MET A 76 -8.81 3.84 10.49
C MET A 76 -8.64 4.11 9.00
N SER A 77 -7.38 4.17 8.59
CA SER A 77 -6.94 4.44 7.24
C SER A 77 -5.88 3.42 6.85
N ALA A 78 -5.89 3.01 5.58
CA ALA A 78 -4.80 2.30 4.94
C ALA A 78 -4.75 2.66 3.46
N TYR A 79 -3.68 2.27 2.79
CA TYR A 79 -3.44 2.55 1.39
C TYR A 79 -2.93 1.32 0.66
N VAL A 80 -3.41 1.15 -0.57
CA VAL A 80 -2.97 0.05 -1.44
C VAL A 80 -2.65 0.55 -2.83
N ALA A 81 -1.58 0.04 -3.42
CA ALA A 81 -1.33 0.13 -4.86
C ALA A 81 -1.34 -1.28 -5.49
N VAL A 82 -1.78 -1.36 -6.75
CA VAL A 82 -1.91 -2.60 -7.50
C VAL A 82 -0.99 -2.55 -8.71
N TYR A 83 -0.01 -3.43 -8.78
CA TYR A 83 1.02 -3.45 -9.82
C TYR A 83 0.91 -4.68 -10.71
N THR A 84 1.39 -4.60 -11.95
CA THR A 84 1.59 -5.77 -12.82
C THR A 84 2.92 -6.49 -12.58
N HIS A 85 3.75 -5.98 -11.67
CA HIS A 85 5.09 -6.47 -11.37
C HIS A 85 5.32 -6.54 -9.85
N PRO A 86 6.29 -7.34 -9.37
CA PRO A 86 6.57 -7.48 -7.94
C PRO A 86 7.48 -6.37 -7.37
N PHE A 87 7.99 -5.47 -8.22
CA PHE A 87 8.97 -4.45 -7.84
C PHE A 87 8.35 -3.28 -7.08
N PHE A 88 7.99 -3.50 -5.82
CA PHE A 88 7.52 -2.47 -4.89
C PHE A 88 8.01 -2.79 -3.48
N SER A 89 8.09 -1.76 -2.64
CA SER A 89 8.51 -1.89 -1.24
C SER A 89 7.83 -0.80 -0.41
N VAL A 90 7.55 -1.11 0.85
CA VAL A 90 7.09 -0.14 1.85
C VAL A 90 8.25 0.09 2.80
N THR A 91 8.55 1.35 3.11
CA THR A 91 9.68 1.67 3.99
C THR A 91 9.47 1.06 5.37
N ALA A 92 10.56 0.55 5.95
CA ALA A 92 10.60 0.23 7.37
C ALA A 92 10.50 1.52 8.22
N THR A 93 10.38 1.34 9.54
CA THR A 93 10.28 2.46 10.49
C THR A 93 11.52 3.36 10.51
N ASP A 94 12.67 2.87 10.05
CA ASP A 94 13.91 3.64 9.87
C ASP A 94 14.01 4.32 8.49
N GLY A 95 12.96 4.23 7.67
CA GLY A 95 12.88 4.82 6.33
C GLY A 95 13.56 4.00 5.23
N LYS A 96 14.17 2.85 5.54
CA LYS A 96 14.85 2.03 4.53
C LYS A 96 13.85 1.19 3.74
N PHE A 97 14.20 0.94 2.49
CA PHE A 97 13.47 0.03 1.59
C PHE A 97 14.49 -0.73 0.74
N THR A 98 14.04 -1.84 0.14
CA THR A 98 14.85 -2.59 -0.82
C THR A 98 13.92 -3.14 -1.89
N ILE A 99 14.33 -2.97 -3.15
CA ILE A 99 13.73 -3.60 -4.32
C ILE A 99 14.85 -4.41 -4.95
N ALA A 100 14.64 -5.71 -5.13
CA ALA A 100 15.64 -6.65 -5.63
C ALA A 100 15.11 -7.41 -6.85
N GLY A 101 16.01 -8.07 -7.58
CA GLY A 101 15.65 -8.87 -8.75
C GLY A 101 15.32 -8.05 -10.00
N LEU A 102 15.86 -6.82 -10.10
CA LEU A 102 15.79 -6.02 -11.31
C LEU A 102 16.85 -6.51 -12.31
N ASP A 103 16.45 -6.68 -13.56
CA ASP A 103 17.38 -6.89 -14.66
C ASP A 103 18.22 -5.62 -14.92
N PRO A 104 19.36 -5.71 -15.62
CA PRO A 104 20.09 -4.53 -16.06
C PRO A 104 19.19 -3.58 -16.86
N GLY A 105 19.17 -2.32 -16.48
CA GLY A 105 18.30 -1.34 -17.14
C GLY A 105 18.22 -0.01 -16.41
N THR A 106 17.51 0.93 -17.03
CA THR A 106 17.15 2.23 -16.43
C THR A 106 15.68 2.20 -16.07
N TYR A 107 15.39 2.48 -14.80
CA TYR A 107 14.06 2.44 -14.22
C TYR A 107 13.69 3.80 -13.64
N GLU A 108 12.41 4.15 -13.73
CA GLU A 108 11.84 5.21 -12.90
C GLU A 108 11.34 4.61 -11.59
N ILE A 109 11.86 5.10 -10.46
CA ILE A 109 11.39 4.75 -9.12
C ILE A 109 10.46 5.85 -8.64
N THR A 110 9.26 5.47 -8.21
CA THR A 110 8.29 6.37 -7.60
C THR A 110 8.23 6.15 -6.10
N ALA A 111 8.45 7.21 -5.30
CA ALA A 111 8.18 7.23 -3.88
C ALA A 111 6.90 8.02 -3.60
N TRP A 112 6.02 7.50 -2.75
CA TRP A 112 4.75 8.12 -2.40
C TRP A 112 4.61 8.24 -0.89
N HIS A 113 4.06 9.37 -0.42
CA HIS A 113 3.71 9.62 0.96
C HIS A 113 2.31 10.24 1.04
N GLU A 114 1.46 9.70 1.92
CA GLU A 114 0.02 10.04 2.01
C GLU A 114 -0.28 11.55 2.05
N LYS A 115 0.54 12.33 2.78
CA LYS A 115 0.39 13.80 2.90
C LYS A 115 1.33 14.63 2.05
N LEU A 116 2.46 14.05 1.64
CA LEU A 116 3.59 14.79 1.05
C LEU A 116 3.72 14.53 -0.45
N GLY A 117 2.82 13.72 -0.99
CA GLY A 117 2.68 13.49 -2.43
C GLY A 117 3.68 12.48 -2.96
N THR A 118 4.06 12.68 -4.22
CA THR A 118 4.87 11.73 -4.99
C THR A 118 6.17 12.39 -5.42
N GLN A 119 7.27 11.65 -5.37
CA GLN A 119 8.55 12.00 -5.98
C GLN A 119 8.99 10.87 -6.90
N THR A 120 9.68 11.20 -7.98
CA THR A 120 10.26 10.22 -8.92
C THR A 120 11.76 10.42 -9.05
N ALA A 121 12.47 9.34 -9.38
CA ALA A 121 13.90 9.37 -9.68
C ALA A 121 14.24 8.31 -10.73
N SER A 122 15.19 8.61 -11.61
CA SER A 122 15.74 7.64 -12.57
C SER A 122 16.93 6.91 -11.95
N VAL A 123 16.95 5.58 -12.02
CA VAL A 123 18.02 4.73 -11.51
C VAL A 123 18.44 3.73 -12.58
N THR A 124 19.73 3.70 -12.91
CA THR A 124 20.31 2.69 -13.80
C THR A 124 21.03 1.63 -12.97
N VAL A 125 20.63 0.37 -13.14
CA VAL A 125 21.25 -0.80 -12.51
C VAL A 125 21.95 -1.67 -13.58
N GLY A 126 23.16 -2.11 -13.28
CA GLY A 126 23.87 -3.17 -14.01
C GLY A 126 23.63 -4.55 -13.38
N GLY A 127 24.18 -5.62 -13.96
CA GLY A 127 23.85 -7.01 -13.60
C GLY A 127 24.00 -7.39 -12.12
N SER A 128 25.10 -7.01 -11.48
CA SER A 128 25.33 -7.25 -10.04
C SER A 128 25.37 -5.95 -9.23
N ASP A 129 24.88 -4.86 -9.80
CA ASP A 129 24.96 -3.53 -9.19
C ASP A 129 23.92 -3.40 -8.06
N THR A 130 24.36 -2.80 -6.95
CA THR A 130 23.46 -2.20 -5.96
C THR A 130 23.55 -0.69 -6.09
N LYS A 131 22.40 -0.01 -6.22
CA LYS A 131 22.31 1.45 -6.22
C LYS A 131 21.48 1.93 -5.05
N THR A 132 21.88 3.06 -4.48
CA THR A 132 21.12 3.77 -3.45
C THR A 132 20.44 4.97 -4.07
N GLN A 133 19.11 5.03 -3.95
CA GLN A 133 18.31 6.20 -4.27
C GLN A 133 17.61 6.69 -3.01
N ASN A 134 17.82 7.95 -2.66
CA ASN A 134 17.18 8.58 -1.51
C ASN A 134 16.02 9.46 -1.96
N PHE A 135 14.96 9.50 -1.16
CA PHE A 135 13.85 10.45 -1.32
C PHE A 135 13.73 11.27 -0.04
N LYS A 136 13.59 12.59 -0.18
CA LYS A 136 13.42 13.49 0.96
C LYS A 136 12.09 14.19 0.83
N PHE A 137 11.12 13.76 1.63
CA PHE A 137 9.88 14.48 1.79
C PHE A 137 10.05 15.59 2.84
N THR A 138 9.58 16.79 2.53
CA THR A 138 9.58 17.92 3.46
C THR A 138 8.17 18.43 3.62
N VAL A 139 7.78 18.70 4.86
CA VAL A 139 6.52 19.41 5.12
C VAL A 139 6.69 20.82 4.58
N PRO A 140 5.81 21.29 3.66
CA PRO A 140 5.87 22.66 3.19
C PRO A 140 5.77 23.62 4.39
N ALA A 141 6.54 24.70 4.38
CA ALA A 141 6.41 25.74 5.39
C ALA A 141 4.94 26.20 5.45
N LYS A 142 4.39 26.37 6.66
CA LYS A 142 3.04 26.95 6.83
C LYS A 142 3.04 28.31 6.14
N LYS A 143 2.13 28.49 5.17
CA LYS A 143 1.81 29.80 4.63
C LYS A 143 1.09 30.64 5.69
#